data_AF-A0A1S3YCB6-F1
#
_entry.id   AF-A0A1S3YCB6-F1
#
_cell.length_a   1.000
_cell.length_b   1.000
_cell.length_c   1.000
_cell.angle_alpha   90.00
_cell.angle_beta   90.00
_cell.angle_gamma   90.00
#
_symmetry.space_group_name_H-M   'P 1'
#
loop_
_entity.id
_entity.type
_entity.pdbx_description
1 polymer ?
#
loop_
_entity_poly.entity_id
_entity_poly.type
_entity_poly.pdbx_seq_one_letter_code
_entity_poly.pdbx_strand_id
1 'polypeptide(L)' 'MSTKYIVGSIVASFAVAYVCDTVISDGKLFGGTTPSTVANNDWSKETDKKFQAWPRTAGPPIVMNPISRQNYIVKS' A
#
# COMPACT_ATOMS: atom_id res chain seq x y z
N MET A 1 25.35 29.83 15.04
CA MET A 1 26.48 29.01 14.56
C MET A 1 26.10 27.54 14.31
N SER A 2 25.33 26.89 15.18
CA SER A 2 24.97 25.45 15.08
C SER A 2 23.88 25.11 14.05
N THR A 3 22.89 25.99 13.83
CA THR A 3 21.70 25.71 13.01
C THR A 3 22.00 25.20 11.60
N LYS A 4 23.01 25.76 10.91
CA LYS A 4 23.40 25.30 9.56
C LYS A 4 23.92 23.86 9.55
N TYR A 5 24.61 23.45 10.61
CA TYR A 5 25.12 22.09 10.76
C TYR A 5 24.00 21.12 11.12
N ILE A 6 23.06 21.55 11.98
CA ILE A 6 21.88 20.75 12.35
C ILE A 6 21.01 20.49 11.11
N VAL A 7 20.68 21.54 10.35
CA VAL A 7 19.84 21.39 9.16
C VAL A 7 20.56 20.53 8.11
N GLY A 8 21.86 20.75 7.90
CA GLY A 8 22.66 19.92 6.99
C GLY A 8 22.72 18.45 7.41
N SER A 9 22.91 18.17 8.69
CA SER A 9 22.97 16.79 9.21
C SER A 9 21.63 16.08 9.14
N ILE A 10 20.51 16.78 9.37
CA ILE A 10 19.16 16.22 9.22
C ILE A 10 18.91 15.83 7.76
N VAL A 11 19.19 16.72 6.80
CA VAL A 11 19.01 16.42 5.37
C VAL A 11 19.89 15.25 4.95
N ALA A 12 21.14 15.22 5.39
CA ALA A 12 22.05 14.10 5.11
C ALA A 12 21.53 12.79 5.71
N SER A 13 20.97 12.80 6.92
CA SER A 13 20.39 11.61 7.55
C SER A 13 19.21 11.06 6.76
N PHE A 14 18.33 11.91 6.23
CA PHE A 14 17.23 11.46 5.37
C PHE A 14 17.74 10.83 4.07
N ALA A 15 18.77 11.42 3.46
CA ALA A 15 19.37 10.87 2.24
C ALA A 15 20.01 9.50 2.49
N VAL A 16 20.78 9.35 3.58
CA VAL A 16 21.37 8.06 3.96
C VAL A 16 20.28 7.03 4.26
N ALA A 17 19.24 7.40 5.00
CA ALA A 17 18.13 6.49 5.32
C ALA A 17 17.40 6.02 4.05
N TYR A 18 17.12 6.92 3.09
CA TYR A 18 16.47 6.58 1.82
C TYR A 18 17.32 5.64 0.97
N VAL A 19 18.63 5.89 0.87
CA VAL A 19 19.53 5.01 0.11
C VAL A 19 19.64 3.63 0.78
N CYS A 20 19.76 3.59 2.11
CA CYS A 20 19.79 2.33 2.83
C CYS A 20 18.49 1.53 2.64
N ASP A 21 17.33 2.17 2.76
CA ASP A 21 16.04 1.51 2.58
C ASP A 21 15.86 0.98 1.16
N THR A 22 16.13 1.80 0.13
CA THR A 22 15.98 1.35 -1.27
C THR A 22 16.94 0.22 -1.65
N VAL A 23 18.19 0.26 -1.20
CA VAL A 23 19.17 -0.82 -1.49
C VAL A 23 18.80 -2.11 -0.76
N ILE A 24 18.37 -2.01 0.50
CA ILE A 24 18.08 -3.18 1.33
C ILE A 24 16.71 -3.77 0.99
N SER A 25 15.66 -2.95 0.96
CA SER A 25 14.27 -3.36 0.82
C SER A 25 13.88 -3.64 -0.62
N ASP A 26 14.13 -2.69 -1.54
CA ASP A 26 13.75 -2.83 -2.94
C ASP A 26 14.79 -3.63 -3.74
N GLY A 27 16.07 -3.33 -3.49
CA GLY A 27 17.21 -4.05 -4.05
C GLY A 27 17.39 -5.44 -3.45
N LYS A 28 16.72 -5.74 -2.32
CA LYS A 28 16.74 -7.04 -1.63
C LYS A 28 18.15 -7.53 -1.36
N LEU A 29 19.02 -6.64 -0.86
CA LEU A 29 20.43 -6.92 -0.62
C LEU A 29 20.65 -8.19 0.22
N PHE A 30 19.78 -8.43 1.20
CA PHE A 30 19.84 -9.61 2.07
C PHE A 30 18.97 -10.78 1.60
N GLY A 31 18.47 -10.72 0.36
CA GLY A 31 17.55 -11.70 -0.20
C GLY A 31 16.09 -11.47 0.19
N GLY A 32 15.20 -12.29 -0.38
CA GLY A 32 13.75 -12.19 -0.20
C GLY A 32 13.00 -12.05 -1.52
N THR A 33 11.69 -12.19 -1.47
CA THR A 33 10.81 -12.00 -2.64
C THR A 33 9.66 -11.05 -2.29
N THR A 34 9.15 -10.35 -3.30
CA THR A 34 7.97 -9.50 -3.13
C THR A 34 6.74 -10.38 -3.33
N PRO A 35 5.72 -10.30 -2.45
CA PRO A 35 4.49 -11.06 -2.65
C PRO A 35 3.83 -10.67 -3.98
N SER A 36 3.36 -11.67 -4.73
CA SER A 36 2.75 -11.47 -6.04
C SER A 36 1.51 -10.58 -6.00
N THR A 37 0.81 -10.56 -4.86
CA THR A 37 -0.37 -9.71 -4.61
C THR A 37 -0.06 -8.21 -4.56
N VAL A 38 1.21 -7.84 -4.31
CA VAL A 38 1.67 -6.45 -4.32
C VAL A 38 2.48 -6.14 -5.58
N ALA A 39 3.26 -7.10 -6.08
CA ALA A 39 4.01 -6.95 -7.32
C ALA A 39 3.12 -6.91 -8.57
N ASN A 40 1.93 -7.52 -8.51
CA ASN A 40 0.96 -7.50 -9.59
C ASN A 40 -0.05 -6.36 -9.40
N ASN A 41 -0.04 -5.41 -10.34
CA ASN A 41 -1.00 -4.29 -10.37
C ASN A 41 -2.46 -4.74 -10.54
N ASP A 42 -2.70 -5.93 -11.10
CA ASP A 42 -4.06 -6.43 -11.32
C ASP A 42 -4.71 -6.94 -10.04
N TRP A 43 -3.93 -7.38 -9.06
CA TRP A 43 -4.48 -7.86 -7.79
C TRP A 43 -5.23 -6.75 -7.04
N SER A 44 -4.68 -5.53 -7.04
CA SER A 44 -5.34 -4.37 -6.46
C SER A 44 -6.65 -4.04 -7.18
N LYS A 45 -6.64 -4.05 -8.52
CA LYS A 45 -7.84 -3.80 -9.34
C LYS A 45 -8.94 -4.84 -9.10
N GLU A 46 -8.58 -6.13 -9.05
CA GLU A 46 -9.53 -7.20 -8.78
C GLU A 46 -10.08 -7.11 -7.36
N THR A 47 -9.23 -6.77 -6.39
CA THR A 47 -9.67 -6.54 -5.00
C THR A 47 -10.69 -5.41 -4.94
N ASP A 48 -10.45 -4.30 -5.64
CA ASP A 48 -11.39 -3.18 -5.71
C ASP A 48 -12.72 -3.54 -6.37
N LYS A 49 -12.69 -4.36 -7.43
CA LYS A 49 -13.91 -4.91 -8.04
C LYS A 49 -14.67 -5.81 -7.05
N LYS A 50 -13.96 -6.69 -6.34
CA LYS A 50 -14.55 -7.60 -5.35
C LYS A 50 -15.16 -6.83 -4.17
N PHE A 51 -14.64 -5.67 -3.79
CA PHE A 51 -15.28 -4.84 -2.76
C PHE A 51 -16.68 -4.34 -3.15
N GLN A 52 -17.01 -4.31 -4.45
CA GLN A 52 -18.37 -4.00 -4.92
C GLN A 52 -19.32 -5.22 -4.83
N ALA A 53 -18.79 -6.43 -4.93
CA ALA A 53 -19.58 -7.66 -4.91
C ALA A 53 -18.76 -8.80 -4.30
N TRP A 54 -18.65 -8.80 -2.97
CA TRP A 54 -17.82 -9.75 -2.24
C TRP A 54 -18.53 -11.10 -2.15
N PRO A 55 -17.87 -12.20 -2.55
CA PRO A 55 -18.47 -13.52 -2.55
C PRO A 55 -18.78 -13.97 -1.11
N ARG A 56 -19.94 -14.60 -0.93
CA ARG A 56 -20.36 -15.21 0.34
C ARG A 56 -20.68 -16.69 0.10
N THR A 57 -20.43 -17.51 1.11
CA THR A 57 -20.61 -18.97 1.01
C THR A 57 -22.09 -19.37 0.91
N ALA A 58 -22.98 -18.64 1.59
CA ALA A 58 -24.43 -18.87 1.54
C ALA A 58 -25.16 -17.53 1.41
N GLY A 59 -25.50 -17.17 0.17
CA GLY A 59 -26.26 -15.96 -0.16
C GLY A 59 -25.66 -15.18 -1.34
N PRO A 60 -26.38 -14.13 -1.82
CA PRO A 60 -25.87 -13.27 -2.89
C PRO A 60 -24.64 -12.48 -2.42
N PRO A 61 -23.75 -12.07 -3.36
CA PRO A 61 -22.62 -11.21 -3.05
C PRO A 61 -23.04 -9.92 -2.36
N ILE A 62 -22.18 -9.39 -1.48
CA ILE A 62 -22.47 -8.17 -0.71
C ILE A 62 -21.37 -7.12 -0.91
N VAL A 63 -21.75 -5.85 -0.83
CA VAL A 63 -20.80 -4.73 -0.87
C VAL A 63 -19.97 -4.71 0.41
N MET A 64 -18.67 -4.43 0.29
CA MET A 64 -17.77 -4.23 1.43
C MET A 64 -17.59 -2.74 1.70
N ASN A 65 -17.50 -2.38 2.99
CA ASN A 65 -17.26 -1.03 3.47
C ASN A 65 -18.25 0.03 2.94
N PRO A 66 -19.58 -0.22 3.03
CA PRO A 66 -20.61 0.60 2.40
C PRO A 66 -20.61 2.07 2.81
N ILE A 67 -20.29 2.38 4.06
CA ILE A 67 -20.33 3.76 4.57
C ILE A 67 -19.11 4.55 4.10
N SER A 68 -17.91 4.01 4.27
CA SER A 68 -16.67 4.70 3.90
C SER A 68 -16.43 4.76 2.40
N ARG A 69 -16.89 3.74 1.64
CA ARG A 69 -16.80 3.71 0.18
C ARG A 69 -18.04 4.24 -0.52
N GLN A 70 -19.11 4.55 0.22
CA GLN A 70 -20.38 5.03 -0.32
C GLN A 70 -20.91 4.19 -1.49
N ASN A 71 -20.72 2.86 -1.44
CA ASN A 71 -21.01 1.93 -2.52
C ASN A 71 -22.22 1.01 -2.21
N TYR A 72 -23.14 1.48 -1.38
CA TYR A 72 -24.35 0.73 -1.03
C TYR A 72 -25.41 0.79 -2.13
N ILE A 73 -26.21 -0.27 -2.22
CA ILE A 73 -27.31 -0.37 -3.18
C ILE A 73 -28.48 0.46 -2.64
N VAL A 74 -28.92 1.48 -3.38
CA VAL A 74 -30.13 2.24 -3.07
C VAL A 74 -31.32 1.48 -3.64
N LYS A 75 -32.31 1.15 -2.80
CA LYS A 75 -33.59 0.65 -3.29
C LYS A 75 -34.33 1.80 -3.96
N SER A 76 -34.75 1.62 -5.21
CA SER A 76 -35.70 2.51 -5.87
C SER A 76 -37.10 2.36 -5.31
#